data_AF-A0A4Y9KW41-F1
#
_entry.id   AF-A0A4Y9KW41-F1
#
_cell.length_a   1.000
_cell.length_b   1.000
_cell.length_c   1.000
_cell.angle_alpha   90.00
_cell.angle_beta   90.00
_cell.angle_gamma   90.00
#
_symmetry.space_group_name_H-M   'P 1'
#
loop_
_entity.id
_entity.type
_entity.pdbx_description
1 polymer ?
#
loop_
_entity_poly.entity_id
_entity_poly.type
_entity_poly.pdbx_seq_one_letter_code
_entity_poly.pdbx_strand_id
1 'polypeptide(L)'
;MSKFFADVINSLDTSRPVQKQIGEIMRIQLGIRNGAKEKAASAEKSDRWEHLNDVGRRHAKRDEIADYVKSNAQARLALRKLRADTKASLPTLPGREKDDLAGALQDQEFRAYVRALPPEQRDRAQRLHPDIAAAVARAPAELSGVPEAIHTELVNDMLRKTHGAELAKIAADVAAMEMADELIRAADQEIRAAAEVQHGTDFRFWVKPLVDPLLTDAGADFDELYRRQEPEALNVLGSLASAAE
;
A
#
# COMPACT_ATOMS: atom_id res chain seq x y z
N MET A 1 -4.29 12.97 18.97
CA MET A 1 -3.73 12.24 17.80
C MET A 1 -2.40 11.53 18.08
N SER A 2 -1.39 12.15 18.70
CA SER A 2 -0.09 11.46 18.93
C SER A 2 -0.23 10.17 19.75
N LYS A 3 -1.07 10.17 20.80
CA LYS A 3 -1.37 8.97 21.61
C LYS A 3 -1.97 7.83 20.77
N PHE A 4 -2.92 8.14 19.88
CA PHE A 4 -3.55 7.15 19.00
C PHE A 4 -2.52 6.39 18.15
N PHE A 5 -1.61 7.11 17.47
CA PHE A 5 -0.59 6.45 16.67
C PHE A 5 0.41 5.65 17.52
N ALA A 6 0.73 6.12 18.73
CA ALA A 6 1.57 5.35 19.66
C ALA A 6 0.89 4.04 20.08
N ASP A 7 -0.40 4.09 20.38
CA ASP A 7 -1.21 2.93 20.72
C ASP A 7 -1.28 1.94 19.54
N VAL A 8 -1.48 2.44 18.31
CA VAL A 8 -1.45 1.62 17.08
C VAL A 8 -0.09 0.96 16.90
N ILE A 9 1.02 1.69 17.02
CA ILE A 9 2.38 1.14 16.90
C ILE A 9 2.63 0.02 17.92
N ASN A 10 2.13 0.18 19.15
CA ASN A 10 2.27 -0.81 20.21
C ASN A 10 1.37 -2.03 20.01
N SER A 11 0.29 -1.89 19.24
CA SER A 11 -0.61 -2.99 18.88
C SER A 11 -0.11 -3.85 17.71
N LEU A 12 0.93 -3.41 16.99
CA LEU A 12 1.50 -4.15 15.86
C LEU A 12 2.20 -5.43 16.33
N ASP A 13 2.01 -6.51 15.59
CA ASP A 13 2.66 -7.80 15.83
C ASP A 13 4.12 -7.75 15.39
N THR A 14 5.00 -7.47 16.35
CA THR A 14 6.45 -7.38 16.15
C THR A 14 7.11 -8.70 15.70
N SER A 15 6.43 -9.83 15.82
CA SER A 15 6.92 -11.11 15.30
C SER A 15 6.88 -11.17 13.77
N ARG A 16 6.04 -10.33 13.15
CA ARG A 16 5.87 -10.24 11.70
C ARG A 16 6.83 -9.20 11.11
N PRO A 17 7.68 -9.57 10.13
CA PRO A 17 8.65 -8.65 9.54
C PRO A 17 8.00 -7.40 8.92
N VAL A 18 6.87 -7.57 8.22
CA VAL A 18 6.14 -6.46 7.59
C VAL A 18 5.63 -5.47 8.63
N GLN A 19 4.94 -5.95 9.67
CA GLN A 19 4.41 -5.06 10.73
C GLN A 19 5.52 -4.41 11.55
N LYS A 20 6.65 -5.09 11.77
CA LYS A 20 7.82 -4.50 12.40
C LYS A 20 8.36 -3.31 11.59
N GLN A 21 8.53 -3.48 10.28
CA GLN A 21 8.99 -2.41 9.38
C GLN A 21 7.99 -1.25 9.32
N ILE A 22 6.68 -1.55 9.27
CA ILE A 22 5.62 -0.54 9.34
C ILE A 22 5.71 0.24 10.65
N GLY A 23 5.88 -0.45 11.79
CA GLY A 23 6.04 0.18 13.09
C GLY A 23 7.27 1.09 13.16
N GLU A 24 8.40 0.69 12.56
CA GLU A 24 9.59 1.54 12.43
C GLU A 24 9.32 2.79 11.59
N ILE A 25 8.68 2.64 10.42
CA ILE A 25 8.24 3.76 9.59
C ILE A 25 7.36 4.71 10.41
N MET A 26 6.35 4.18 11.11
CA MET A 26 5.43 5.00 11.89
C MET A 26 6.12 5.73 13.04
N ARG A 27 7.09 5.11 13.72
CA ARG A 27 7.88 5.78 14.77
C ARG A 27 8.70 6.93 14.21
N ILE A 28 9.36 6.72 13.06
CA ILE A 28 10.12 7.77 12.38
C ILE A 28 9.20 8.93 12.02
N GLN A 29 8.02 8.64 11.45
CA GLN A 29 7.07 9.68 11.07
C GLN A 29 6.48 10.44 12.25
N LEU A 30 6.22 9.75 13.38
CA LEU A 30 5.78 10.42 14.60
C LEU A 30 6.87 11.35 15.15
N GLY A 31 8.13 10.91 15.09
CA GLY A 31 9.30 11.74 15.43
C GLY A 31 9.44 12.95 14.51
N ILE A 32 9.27 12.78 13.21
CA ILE A 32 9.27 13.89 12.22
C ILE A 32 8.14 14.87 12.52
N ARG A 33 6.92 14.37 12.71
CA ARG A 33 5.72 15.19 12.97
C ARG A 33 5.90 16.08 14.20
N ASN A 34 6.45 15.52 15.28
CA ASN A 34 6.68 16.26 16.52
C ASN A 34 7.92 17.17 16.41
N GLY A 35 9.01 16.67 15.83
CA GLY A 35 10.30 17.37 15.75
C GLY A 35 10.34 18.49 14.71
N ALA A 36 9.54 18.43 13.63
CA ALA A 36 9.51 19.47 12.60
C ALA A 36 9.11 20.84 13.17
N LYS A 37 8.13 20.88 14.09
CA LYS A 37 7.74 22.11 14.79
C LYS A 37 8.82 22.62 15.73
N GLU A 38 9.41 21.71 16.49
CA GLU A 38 10.45 22.06 17.47
C GLU A 38 11.70 22.61 16.78
N LYS A 39 12.15 21.97 15.69
CA LYS A 39 13.29 22.44 14.90
C LYS A 39 13.03 23.79 14.24
N ALA A 40 11.83 24.01 13.70
CA ALA A 40 11.46 25.31 13.14
C ALA A 40 11.47 26.41 14.20
N ALA A 41 10.94 26.13 15.41
CA ALA A 41 10.94 27.06 16.53
C ALA A 41 12.33 27.27 17.15
N SER A 42 13.21 26.28 17.13
CA SER A 42 14.60 26.44 17.58
C SER A 42 15.43 27.24 16.59
N ALA A 43 15.18 27.10 15.29
CA ALA A 43 15.83 27.90 14.27
C ALA A 43 15.57 29.39 14.52
N GLU A 44 14.31 29.77 14.79
CA GLU A 44 13.91 31.15 15.12
C GLU A 44 14.66 31.76 16.32
N LYS A 45 15.12 30.92 17.25
CA LYS A 45 15.82 31.34 18.48
C LYS A 45 17.33 31.30 18.36
N SER A 46 17.88 30.87 17.23
CA SER A 46 19.34 30.74 17.09
C SER A 46 19.98 32.11 16.85
N ASP A 47 21.10 32.39 17.53
CA ASP A 47 21.84 33.67 17.41
C ASP A 47 22.26 33.99 15.97
N ARG A 48 22.35 32.96 15.10
CA ARG A 48 22.63 33.10 13.66
C ARG A 48 21.53 33.85 12.89
N TRP A 49 20.35 34.06 13.49
CA TRP A 49 19.19 34.64 12.82
C TRP A 49 19.10 36.16 12.89
N GLU A 50 19.71 36.80 13.88
CA GLU A 50 19.60 38.24 14.08
C GLU A 50 20.13 39.04 12.89
N HIS A 51 21.06 38.46 12.12
CA HIS A 51 21.71 39.10 10.98
C HIS A 51 21.10 38.71 9.61
N LEU A 52 20.11 37.81 9.58
CA LEU A 52 19.51 37.34 8.35
C LEU A 52 18.29 38.16 7.96
N ASN A 53 18.18 38.48 6.67
CA ASN A 53 16.95 39.00 6.07
C ASN A 53 15.87 37.89 6.00
N ASP A 54 14.63 38.25 5.69
CA ASP A 54 13.51 37.30 5.66
C ASP A 54 13.75 36.10 4.74
N VAL A 55 14.45 36.31 3.62
CA VAL A 55 14.80 35.24 2.67
C VAL A 55 15.82 34.27 3.29
N GLY A 56 16.85 34.79 3.95
CA GLY A 56 17.86 34.00 4.64
C GLY A 56 17.29 33.21 5.82
N ARG A 57 16.32 33.79 6.56
CA ARG A 57 15.62 33.08 7.64
C ARG A 57 14.81 31.90 7.11
N ARG A 58 14.08 32.08 6.02
CA ARG A 58 13.34 30.97 5.37
C ARG A 58 14.28 29.88 4.86
N HIS A 59 15.42 30.26 4.28
CA HIS A 59 16.43 29.29 3.84
C HIS A 59 16.98 28.49 5.03
N ALA A 60 17.33 29.16 6.13
CA ALA A 60 17.82 28.50 7.34
C ALA A 60 16.78 27.54 7.95
N LYS A 61 15.48 27.92 8.02
CA LYS A 61 14.41 26.99 8.45
C LYS A 61 14.39 25.74 7.57
N ARG A 62 14.44 25.93 6.25
CA ARG A 62 14.39 24.85 5.27
C ARG A 62 15.58 23.90 5.39
N ASP A 63 16.77 24.43 5.63
CA ASP A 63 17.96 23.60 5.84
C ASP A 63 17.84 22.74 7.10
N GLU A 64 17.36 23.31 8.21
CA GLU A 64 17.19 22.61 9.50
C GLU A 64 16.19 21.44 9.44
N ILE A 65 15.17 21.55 8.58
CA ILE A 65 14.15 20.50 8.37
C ILE A 65 14.43 19.61 7.15
N ALA A 66 15.50 19.86 6.39
CA ALA A 66 15.82 19.12 5.17
C ALA A 66 15.99 17.62 5.41
N ASP A 67 16.55 17.22 6.56
CA ASP A 67 16.71 15.81 6.91
C ASP A 67 15.37 15.11 7.18
N TYR A 68 14.36 15.85 7.66
CA TYR A 68 13.01 15.32 7.81
C TYR A 68 12.35 15.08 6.46
N VAL A 69 12.59 15.95 5.47
CA VAL A 69 12.14 15.75 4.09
C VAL A 69 12.73 14.46 3.51
N LYS A 70 14.05 14.27 3.65
CA LYS A 70 14.75 13.06 3.19
C LYS A 70 14.23 11.80 3.88
N SER A 71 14.09 11.85 5.21
CA SER A 71 13.57 10.73 6.01
C SER A 71 12.12 10.39 5.63
N ASN A 72 11.29 11.40 5.35
CA ASN A 72 9.92 11.18 4.87
C ASN A 72 9.90 10.53 3.48
N ALA A 73 10.77 10.95 2.57
CA ALA A 73 10.90 10.33 1.25
C ALA A 73 11.35 8.85 1.34
N GLN A 74 12.33 8.55 2.19
CA GLN A 74 12.78 7.18 2.44
C GLN A 74 11.66 6.29 2.99
N ALA A 75 10.85 6.81 3.93
CA ALA A 75 9.69 6.09 4.45
C ALA A 75 8.65 5.77 3.37
N ARG A 76 8.40 6.70 2.44
CA ARG A 76 7.51 6.44 1.28
C ARG A 76 8.06 5.36 0.37
N LEU A 77 9.36 5.38 0.07
CA LEU A 77 10.01 4.33 -0.73
C LEU A 77 9.92 2.97 -0.04
N ALA A 78 10.20 2.91 1.26
CA ALA A 78 10.09 1.69 2.05
C ALA A 78 8.65 1.15 2.04
N LEU A 79 7.65 2.03 2.23
CA LEU A 79 6.24 1.64 2.17
C LEU A 79 5.83 1.15 0.77
N ARG A 80 6.32 1.80 -0.29
CA ARG A 80 6.09 1.36 -1.67
C ARG A 80 6.67 -0.03 -1.93
N LYS A 81 7.89 -0.28 -1.46
CA LYS A 81 8.54 -1.60 -1.56
C LYS A 81 7.73 -2.65 -0.80
N LEU A 82 7.34 -2.36 0.44
CA LEU A 82 6.50 -3.24 1.25
C LEU A 82 5.17 -3.59 0.56
N ARG A 83 4.52 -2.63 -0.11
CA ARG A 83 3.31 -2.89 -0.89
C ARG A 83 3.58 -3.81 -2.08
N ALA A 84 4.67 -3.60 -2.80
CA ALA A 84 5.05 -4.46 -3.92
C ALA A 84 5.35 -5.89 -3.45
N ASP A 85 6.10 -6.04 -2.35
CA ASP A 85 6.43 -7.33 -1.75
C ASP A 85 5.16 -8.05 -1.24
N THR A 86 4.25 -7.31 -0.59
CA THR A 86 2.96 -7.87 -0.10
C THR A 86 2.06 -8.30 -1.25
N LYS A 87 2.03 -7.52 -2.34
CA LYS A 87 1.30 -7.88 -3.56
C LYS A 87 1.90 -9.12 -4.22
N ALA A 88 3.22 -9.25 -4.24
CA ALA A 88 3.91 -10.43 -4.78
C ALA A 88 3.72 -11.68 -3.91
N SER A 89 3.53 -11.52 -2.59
CA SER A 89 3.25 -12.61 -1.67
C SER A 89 1.79 -13.05 -1.62
N LEU A 90 0.91 -12.46 -2.43
CA LEU A 90 -0.50 -12.86 -2.47
C LEU A 90 -0.61 -14.33 -2.87
N PRO A 91 -1.37 -15.15 -2.11
CA PRO A 91 -1.55 -16.54 -2.45
C PRO A 91 -2.31 -16.65 -3.77
N THR A 92 -1.78 -17.48 -4.67
CA THR A 92 -2.46 -17.86 -5.91
C THR A 92 -3.32 -19.08 -5.66
N LEU A 93 -4.43 -19.21 -6.39
CA LEU A 93 -5.20 -20.45 -6.36
C LEU A 93 -4.30 -21.66 -6.64
N PRO A 94 -4.46 -22.78 -5.90
CA PRO A 94 -3.71 -23.99 -6.16
C PRO A 94 -3.99 -24.43 -7.60
N GLY A 95 -2.97 -24.37 -8.44
CA GLY A 95 -3.02 -24.94 -9.79
C GLY A 95 -3.08 -26.46 -9.72
N ARG A 96 -3.54 -27.10 -10.79
CA ARG A 96 -3.29 -28.53 -10.95
C ARG A 96 -1.80 -28.76 -11.17
N GLU A 97 -1.32 -29.92 -10.75
CA GLU A 97 0.04 -30.35 -11.05
C GLU A 97 0.23 -30.39 -12.58
N LYS A 98 1.41 -29.96 -13.05
CA LYS A 98 1.69 -29.85 -14.49
C LYS A 98 1.64 -31.21 -15.21
N ASP A 99 1.87 -32.28 -14.47
CA ASP A 99 1.91 -33.65 -14.99
C ASP A 99 0.53 -34.34 -14.92
N ASP A 100 -0.47 -33.73 -14.29
CA ASP A 100 -1.86 -34.24 -14.21
C ASP A 100 -2.65 -33.90 -15.49
N LEU A 101 -2.30 -34.57 -16.58
CA LEU A 101 -2.98 -34.41 -17.87
C LEU A 101 -4.47 -34.80 -17.79
N ALA A 102 -4.78 -35.89 -17.08
CA ALA A 102 -6.15 -36.36 -16.90
C ALA A 102 -7.01 -35.29 -16.22
N GLY A 103 -6.45 -34.65 -15.21
CA GLY A 103 -7.09 -33.54 -14.53
C GLY A 103 -7.27 -32.29 -15.38
N ALA A 104 -6.25 -31.93 -16.16
CA ALA A 104 -6.37 -30.80 -17.08
C ALA A 104 -7.48 -31.02 -18.11
N LEU A 105 -7.65 -32.25 -18.61
CA LEU A 105 -8.75 -32.63 -19.50
C LEU A 105 -10.10 -32.55 -18.78
N GLN A 106 -10.19 -33.06 -17.56
CA GLN A 106 -11.41 -32.98 -16.75
C GLN A 106 -11.84 -31.52 -16.52
N ASP A 107 -10.89 -30.62 -16.25
CA ASP A 107 -11.19 -29.19 -16.09
C ASP A 107 -11.66 -28.53 -17.39
N GLN A 108 -11.14 -28.97 -18.54
CA GLN A 108 -11.64 -28.54 -19.84
C GLN A 108 -13.09 -29.00 -20.05
N GLU A 109 -13.40 -30.25 -19.70
CA GLU A 109 -14.76 -30.79 -19.78
C GLU A 109 -15.73 -30.05 -18.86
N PHE A 110 -15.35 -29.79 -17.61
CA PHE A 110 -16.17 -29.02 -16.68
C PHE A 110 -16.43 -27.59 -17.17
N ARG A 111 -15.43 -26.92 -17.75
CA ARG A 111 -15.61 -25.58 -18.34
C ARG A 111 -16.44 -25.63 -19.62
N ALA A 112 -16.29 -26.67 -20.44
CA ALA A 112 -17.13 -26.88 -21.62
C ALA A 112 -18.59 -27.11 -21.22
N TYR A 113 -18.83 -27.89 -20.15
CA TYR A 113 -20.15 -28.10 -19.58
C TYR A 113 -20.78 -26.78 -19.12
N VAL A 114 -20.07 -25.97 -18.34
CA VAL A 114 -20.56 -24.66 -17.88
C VAL A 114 -20.85 -23.71 -19.06
N ARG A 115 -20.01 -23.71 -20.09
CA ARG A 115 -20.26 -22.93 -21.32
C ARG A 115 -21.48 -23.41 -22.11
N ALA A 116 -21.78 -24.71 -22.06
CA ALA A 116 -22.94 -25.29 -22.73
C ALA A 116 -24.26 -24.96 -22.00
N LEU A 117 -24.22 -24.56 -20.72
CA LEU A 117 -25.42 -24.13 -20.00
C LEU A 117 -26.00 -22.83 -20.58
N PRO A 118 -27.34 -22.66 -20.53
CA PRO A 118 -27.98 -21.38 -20.83
C PRO A 118 -27.40 -20.24 -19.97
N PRO A 119 -27.29 -19.01 -20.48
CA PRO A 119 -26.69 -17.88 -19.76
C PRO A 119 -27.25 -17.69 -18.34
N GLU A 120 -28.58 -17.81 -18.19
CA GLU A 120 -29.31 -17.70 -16.92
C GLU A 120 -28.90 -18.75 -15.86
N GLN A 121 -28.32 -19.86 -16.30
CA GLN A 121 -27.90 -20.96 -15.44
C GLN A 121 -26.40 -20.93 -15.13
N ARG A 122 -25.61 -20.10 -15.85
CA ARG A 122 -24.16 -20.03 -15.64
C ARG A 122 -23.79 -19.36 -14.32
N ASP A 123 -24.63 -18.45 -13.85
CA ASP A 123 -24.49 -17.81 -12.54
C ASP A 123 -24.61 -18.84 -11.39
N ARG A 124 -25.24 -19.99 -11.65
CA ARG A 124 -25.34 -21.09 -10.69
C ARG A 124 -24.09 -21.96 -10.63
N ALA A 125 -23.02 -21.65 -11.36
CA ALA A 125 -21.78 -22.41 -11.36
C ALA A 125 -21.19 -22.58 -9.94
N GLN A 126 -21.39 -21.59 -9.06
CA GLN A 126 -21.02 -21.66 -7.64
C GLN A 126 -21.74 -22.76 -6.84
N ARG A 127 -22.95 -23.14 -7.27
CA ARG A 127 -23.80 -24.14 -6.60
C ARG A 127 -23.68 -25.53 -7.23
N LEU A 128 -22.89 -25.66 -8.30
CA LEU A 128 -22.59 -26.95 -8.91
C LEU A 128 -21.61 -27.75 -8.03
N HIS A 129 -21.15 -28.88 -8.55
CA HIS A 129 -20.13 -29.69 -7.88
C HIS A 129 -18.88 -28.84 -7.58
N PRO A 130 -18.25 -28.99 -6.39
CA PRO A 130 -17.08 -28.21 -6.00
C PRO A 130 -15.93 -28.29 -7.02
N ASP A 131 -15.74 -29.43 -7.67
CA ASP A 131 -14.70 -29.59 -8.70
C ASP A 131 -14.96 -28.75 -9.95
N ILE A 132 -16.24 -28.53 -10.31
CA ILE A 132 -16.62 -27.66 -11.43
C ILE A 132 -16.32 -26.21 -11.06
N ALA A 133 -16.71 -25.79 -9.86
CA ALA A 133 -16.39 -24.45 -9.34
C ALA A 133 -14.87 -24.21 -9.32
N ALA A 134 -14.09 -25.21 -8.90
CA ALA A 134 -12.63 -25.16 -8.90
C ALA A 134 -12.01 -25.10 -10.30
N ALA A 135 -12.56 -25.83 -11.27
CA ALA A 135 -12.12 -25.76 -12.66
C ALA A 135 -12.42 -24.40 -13.30
N VAL A 136 -13.59 -23.82 -13.00
CA VAL A 136 -14.01 -22.48 -13.47
C VAL A 136 -13.12 -21.40 -12.87
N ALA A 137 -12.88 -21.43 -11.56
CA ALA A 137 -12.07 -20.44 -10.86
C ALA A 137 -10.59 -20.43 -11.29
N ARG A 138 -10.03 -21.61 -11.65
CA ARG A 138 -8.64 -21.72 -12.12
C ARG A 138 -8.42 -21.21 -13.54
N ALA A 139 -9.49 -21.00 -14.32
CA ALA A 139 -9.41 -20.50 -15.68
C ALA A 139 -9.53 -18.97 -15.72
N PRO A 140 -9.01 -18.30 -16.75
CA PRO A 140 -9.39 -16.93 -17.06
C PRO A 140 -10.91 -16.81 -17.25
N ALA A 141 -11.51 -15.70 -16.83
CA ALA A 141 -12.96 -15.47 -16.91
C ALA A 141 -13.50 -15.69 -18.33
N GLU A 142 -12.77 -15.23 -19.35
CA GLU A 142 -13.07 -15.40 -20.78
C GLU A 142 -13.23 -16.86 -21.22
N LEU A 143 -12.48 -17.78 -20.61
CA LEU A 143 -12.50 -19.21 -20.94
C LEU A 143 -13.45 -20.01 -20.06
N SER A 144 -13.93 -19.40 -18.97
CA SER A 144 -14.79 -20.03 -17.98
C SER A 144 -16.26 -20.12 -18.44
N GLY A 145 -16.69 -19.17 -19.28
CA GLY A 145 -18.07 -19.06 -19.74
C GLY A 145 -19.03 -18.31 -18.80
N VAL A 146 -18.53 -17.91 -17.63
CA VAL A 146 -19.27 -17.24 -16.56
C VAL A 146 -19.01 -15.73 -16.63
N PRO A 147 -19.97 -14.85 -16.26
CA PRO A 147 -19.73 -13.41 -16.16
C PRO A 147 -18.57 -13.07 -15.21
N GLU A 148 -17.81 -12.01 -15.53
CA GLU A 148 -16.61 -11.61 -14.78
C GLU A 148 -16.87 -11.36 -13.28
N ALA A 149 -18.01 -10.77 -12.94
CA ALA A 149 -18.40 -10.53 -11.55
C ALA A 149 -18.52 -11.85 -10.76
N ILE A 150 -19.18 -12.86 -11.32
CA ILE A 150 -19.39 -14.17 -10.70
C ILE A 150 -18.09 -14.98 -10.66
N HIS A 151 -17.25 -14.86 -11.71
CA HIS A 151 -15.92 -15.47 -11.73
C HIS A 151 -15.03 -14.90 -10.61
N THR A 152 -15.04 -13.59 -10.42
CA THR A 152 -14.30 -12.92 -9.35
C THR A 152 -14.76 -13.40 -7.97
N GLU A 153 -16.08 -13.51 -7.75
CA GLU A 153 -16.65 -14.05 -6.52
C GLU A 153 -16.20 -15.51 -6.26
N LEU A 154 -16.24 -16.37 -7.29
CA LEU A 154 -15.77 -17.75 -7.22
C LEU A 154 -14.29 -17.86 -6.81
N VAL A 155 -13.43 -17.05 -7.44
CA VAL A 155 -12.01 -17.02 -7.14
C VAL A 155 -11.77 -16.59 -5.70
N ASN A 156 -12.45 -15.53 -5.25
CA ASN A 156 -12.34 -15.02 -3.90
C ASN A 156 -12.81 -16.04 -2.85
N ASP A 157 -13.93 -16.70 -3.09
CA ASP A 157 -14.46 -17.74 -2.20
C ASP A 157 -13.51 -18.94 -2.07
N MET A 158 -12.90 -19.37 -3.18
CA MET A 158 -11.90 -20.43 -3.12
C MET A 158 -10.64 -19.99 -2.38
N LEU A 159 -10.13 -18.79 -2.65
CA LEU A 159 -8.97 -18.24 -1.95
C LEU A 159 -9.22 -18.14 -0.45
N ARG A 160 -10.43 -17.78 -0.01
CA ARG A 160 -10.79 -17.78 1.42
C ARG A 160 -10.80 -19.18 2.02
N LYS A 161 -11.34 -20.17 1.31
CA LYS A 161 -11.38 -21.56 1.78
C LYS A 161 -9.98 -22.17 1.91
N THR A 162 -9.06 -21.83 1.00
CA THR A 162 -7.70 -22.40 1.00
C THR A 162 -6.71 -21.58 1.83
N HIS A 163 -6.79 -20.25 1.80
CA HIS A 163 -5.81 -19.32 2.39
C HIS A 163 -6.40 -18.33 3.39
N GLY A 164 -7.60 -18.58 3.95
CA GLY A 164 -8.29 -17.60 4.80
C GLY A 164 -7.45 -17.01 5.94
N ALA A 165 -6.65 -17.84 6.62
CA ALA A 165 -5.76 -17.38 7.68
C ALA A 165 -4.60 -16.49 7.18
N GLU A 166 -4.08 -16.76 5.98
CA GLU A 166 -3.02 -15.96 5.35
C GLU A 166 -3.58 -14.64 4.79
N LEU A 167 -4.78 -14.69 4.20
CA LEU A 167 -5.48 -13.49 3.73
C LEU A 167 -5.83 -12.56 4.89
N ALA A 168 -6.30 -13.07 6.02
CA ALA A 168 -6.55 -12.27 7.23
C ALA A 168 -5.26 -11.59 7.73
N LYS A 169 -4.13 -12.30 7.68
CA LYS A 169 -2.81 -11.74 8.02
C LYS A 169 -2.42 -10.62 7.05
N ILE A 170 -2.59 -10.83 5.75
CA ILE A 170 -2.29 -9.82 4.72
C ILE A 170 -3.20 -8.60 4.87
N ALA A 171 -4.48 -8.80 5.14
CA ALA A 171 -5.43 -7.72 5.41
C ALA A 171 -4.99 -6.85 6.59
N ALA A 172 -4.53 -7.46 7.69
CA ALA A 172 -3.98 -6.73 8.82
C ALA A 172 -2.71 -5.93 8.45
N ASP A 173 -1.85 -6.47 7.57
CA ASP A 173 -0.66 -5.75 7.09
C ASP A 173 -1.05 -4.56 6.22
N VAL A 174 -2.03 -4.73 5.33
CA VAL A 174 -2.54 -3.65 4.46
C VAL A 174 -3.15 -2.52 5.30
N ALA A 175 -3.98 -2.84 6.29
CA ALA A 175 -4.53 -1.85 7.21
C ALA A 175 -3.43 -1.09 7.96
N ALA A 176 -2.38 -1.78 8.41
CA ALA A 176 -1.23 -1.13 9.03
C ALA A 176 -0.45 -0.23 8.05
N MET A 177 -0.32 -0.62 6.78
CA MET A 177 0.30 0.20 5.74
C MET A 177 -0.51 1.46 5.42
N GLU A 178 -1.84 1.39 5.45
CA GLU A 178 -2.73 2.54 5.27
C GLU A 178 -2.54 3.55 6.42
N MET A 179 -2.50 3.06 7.67
CA MET A 179 -2.22 3.90 8.83
C MET A 179 -0.83 4.56 8.76
N ALA A 180 0.18 3.87 8.24
CA ALA A 180 1.49 4.45 8.01
C ALA A 180 1.45 5.55 6.92
N ASP A 181 0.67 5.36 5.86
CA ASP A 181 0.48 6.36 4.80
C ASP A 181 -0.18 7.64 5.35
N GLU A 182 -1.21 7.49 6.18
CA GLU A 182 -1.84 8.62 6.87
C GLU A 182 -0.85 9.39 7.74
N LEU A 183 0.01 8.69 8.47
CA LEU A 183 1.01 9.32 9.31
C LEU A 183 2.11 10.02 8.49
N ILE A 184 2.55 9.44 7.37
CA ILE A 184 3.44 10.09 6.39
C ILE A 184 2.81 11.38 5.86
N ARG A 185 1.52 11.37 5.54
CA ARG A 185 0.80 12.57 5.08
C ARG A 185 0.72 13.63 6.18
N ALA A 186 0.45 13.23 7.43
CA ALA A 186 0.45 14.14 8.56
C ALA A 186 1.85 14.75 8.80
N ALA A 187 2.92 13.95 8.72
CA ALA A 187 4.29 14.44 8.82
C ALA A 187 4.62 15.42 7.68
N ASP A 188 4.20 15.13 6.44
CA ASP A 188 4.38 16.02 5.29
C ASP A 188 3.70 17.38 5.48
N GLN A 189 2.49 17.39 6.07
CA GLN A 189 1.79 18.64 6.41
C GLN A 189 2.59 19.48 7.42
N GLU A 190 3.16 18.84 8.45
CA GLU A 190 3.96 19.55 9.45
C GLU A 190 5.29 20.06 8.87
N ILE A 191 5.93 19.29 7.98
CA ILE A 191 7.12 19.74 7.25
C ILE A 191 6.79 20.98 6.40
N ARG A 192 5.67 20.96 5.66
CA ARG A 192 5.24 22.10 4.83
C ARG A 192 4.96 23.34 5.67
N ALA A 193 4.28 23.16 6.80
CA ALA A 193 4.00 24.23 7.74
C ALA A 193 5.29 24.82 8.32
N ALA A 194 6.22 23.97 8.75
CA ALA A 194 7.53 24.37 9.26
C ALA A 194 8.40 25.09 8.22
N ALA A 195 8.31 24.69 6.95
CA ALA A 195 9.03 25.28 5.83
C ALA A 195 8.45 26.63 5.36
N GLU A 196 7.32 27.06 5.93
CA GLU A 196 6.54 28.25 5.52
C GLU A 196 6.19 28.25 4.03
N VAL A 197 5.91 27.06 3.47
CA VAL A 197 5.61 26.94 2.06
C VAL A 197 4.11 26.99 1.84
N GLN A 198 3.63 28.10 1.28
CA GLN A 198 2.20 28.33 1.03
C GLN A 198 1.68 27.59 -0.20
N HIS A 199 2.51 27.43 -1.23
CA HIS A 199 2.11 26.83 -2.51
C HIS A 199 2.79 25.48 -2.75
N GLY A 200 2.03 24.52 -3.29
CA GLY A 200 2.56 23.18 -3.60
C GLY A 200 3.72 23.19 -4.60
N THR A 201 3.74 24.16 -5.53
CA THR A 201 4.83 24.36 -6.49
C THR A 201 6.13 24.74 -5.81
N ASP A 202 6.09 25.67 -4.86
CA ASP A 202 7.26 26.13 -4.11
C ASP A 202 7.86 25.00 -3.26
N PHE A 203 6.99 24.14 -2.71
CA PHE A 203 7.42 23.01 -1.90
C PHE A 203 8.18 22.02 -2.76
N ARG A 204 7.64 21.73 -3.95
CA ARG A 204 8.24 20.84 -4.91
C ARG A 204 9.58 21.35 -5.42
N PHE A 205 9.72 22.63 -5.75
CA PHE A 205 11.01 23.20 -6.16
C PHE A 205 12.08 23.07 -5.09
N TRP A 206 11.71 23.23 -3.82
CA TRP A 206 12.64 23.08 -2.70
C TRP A 206 12.97 21.61 -2.38
N VAL A 207 11.97 20.73 -2.36
CA VAL A 207 12.10 19.33 -1.94
C VAL A 207 12.74 18.46 -3.01
N LYS A 208 12.49 18.76 -4.28
CA LYS A 208 12.97 17.96 -5.41
C LYS A 208 14.50 17.78 -5.40
N PRO A 209 15.34 18.82 -5.29
CA PRO A 209 16.80 18.65 -5.21
C PRO A 209 17.28 17.83 -4.00
N LEU A 210 16.53 17.84 -2.89
CA LEU A 210 16.89 17.09 -1.68
C LEU A 210 16.60 15.60 -1.81
N VAL A 211 15.59 15.26 -2.59
CA VAL A 211 15.01 13.92 -2.66
C VAL A 211 15.40 13.20 -3.95
N ASP A 212 15.55 13.90 -5.07
CA ASP A 212 15.91 13.34 -6.38
C ASP A 212 17.14 12.41 -6.33
N PRO A 213 18.24 12.72 -5.61
CA PRO A 213 19.36 11.78 -5.49
C PRO A 213 18.95 10.44 -4.89
N LEU A 214 18.14 10.48 -3.82
CA LEU A 214 17.63 9.28 -3.16
C LEU A 214 16.68 8.47 -4.05
N LEU A 215 15.89 9.16 -4.88
CA LEU A 215 14.93 8.50 -5.77
C LEU A 215 15.62 7.88 -6.98
N THR A 216 16.63 8.57 -7.53
CA THR A 216 17.43 8.08 -8.65
C THR A 216 18.12 6.77 -8.28
N ASP A 217 18.71 6.69 -7.09
CA ASP A 217 19.33 5.47 -6.57
C ASP A 217 18.32 4.32 -6.40
N ALA A 218 17.06 4.66 -6.10
CA ALA A 218 15.95 3.72 -5.94
C ALA A 218 15.22 3.40 -7.26
N GLY A 219 15.61 4.00 -8.39
CA GLY A 219 14.90 3.87 -9.68
C GLY A 219 13.48 4.43 -9.65
N ALA A 220 13.18 5.37 -8.75
CA ALA A 220 11.88 6.00 -8.58
C ALA A 220 11.85 7.41 -9.17
N ASP A 221 10.68 7.83 -9.64
CA ASP A 221 10.46 9.21 -10.07
C ASP A 221 9.84 10.07 -8.97
N PHE A 222 10.30 11.31 -8.85
CA PHE A 222 9.77 12.28 -7.89
C PHE A 222 8.29 12.54 -8.11
N ASP A 223 7.90 12.68 -9.38
CA ASP A 223 6.53 13.05 -9.70
C ASP A 223 5.59 11.91 -9.40
N GLU A 224 6.05 10.68 -9.56
CA GLU A 224 5.33 9.48 -9.15
C GLU A 224 5.20 9.37 -7.62
N LEU A 225 6.27 9.60 -6.86
CA LEU A 225 6.26 9.48 -5.40
C LEU A 225 5.43 10.57 -4.69
N TYR A 226 5.34 11.75 -5.31
CA TYR A 226 4.59 12.89 -4.79
C TYR A 226 3.28 13.15 -5.55
N ARG A 227 2.93 12.34 -6.57
CA ARG A 227 1.57 12.32 -7.11
C ARG A 227 0.64 11.90 -5.97
N ARG A 228 -0.52 12.55 -5.84
CA ARG A 228 -1.60 11.97 -5.03
C ARG A 228 -1.86 10.57 -5.59
N GLN A 229 -1.52 9.53 -4.84
CA GLN A 229 -2.00 8.20 -5.18
C GLN A 229 -3.53 8.26 -5.10
N GLU A 230 -4.18 7.99 -6.22
CA GLU A 230 -5.63 7.89 -6.22
C GLU A 230 -6.04 6.76 -5.27
N PRO A 231 -7.12 6.92 -4.49
CA PRO A 231 -7.57 5.92 -3.51
C PRO A 231 -7.74 4.52 -4.12
N GLU A 232 -7.98 4.45 -5.42
CA GLU A 232 -8.26 3.22 -6.16
C GLU A 232 -7.07 2.26 -6.24
N ALA A 233 -5.82 2.73 -6.10
CA ALA A 233 -4.64 1.85 -6.16
C ALA A 233 -4.52 0.90 -4.95
N LEU A 234 -5.20 1.20 -3.84
CA LEU A 234 -5.29 0.34 -2.64
C LEU A 234 -6.50 -0.61 -2.70
N ASN A 235 -7.44 -0.36 -3.61
CA ASN A 235 -8.76 -0.98 -3.61
C ASN A 235 -8.75 -2.45 -4.08
N VAL A 236 -7.67 -2.92 -4.70
CA VAL A 236 -7.52 -4.35 -5.08
C VAL A 236 -7.21 -5.23 -3.86
N LEU A 237 -6.55 -4.67 -2.84
CA LEU A 237 -6.26 -5.38 -1.59
C LEU A 237 -7.38 -5.19 -0.56
N GLY A 238 -7.98 -3.99 -0.51
CA GLY A 238 -9.17 -3.69 0.29
C GLY A 238 -10.42 -4.46 -0.16
N SER A 239 -10.59 -4.74 -1.46
CA SER A 239 -11.69 -5.57 -1.98
C SER A 239 -11.54 -7.05 -1.63
N LEU A 240 -10.31 -7.56 -1.50
CA LEU A 240 -10.05 -8.91 -1.00
C LEU A 240 -10.29 -9.02 0.52
N ALA A 241 -10.00 -7.96 1.28
CA ALA A 241 -10.18 -7.89 2.73
C ALA A 241 -11.63 -7.63 3.17
N SER A 242 -12.33 -6.67 2.55
CA SER A 242 -13.74 -6.35 2.85
C SER A 242 -14.72 -7.46 2.49
N ALA A 243 -14.28 -8.39 1.66
CA ALA A 243 -15.07 -9.56 1.31
C ALA A 243 -14.79 -10.76 2.25
N ALA A 244 -13.79 -10.69 3.14
CA ALA A 244 -13.46 -11.73 4.13
C ALA A 244 -14.16 -11.56 5.49
N GLU A 245 -14.91 -10.47 5.69
CA GLU A 245 -15.87 -10.28 6.79
C GLU A 245 -17.27 -10.79 6.40
#